data_AF-A0A5J4ULZ1-F1
#
_entry.id   AF-A0A5J4ULZ1-F1
#
_cell.length_a   1.000
_cell.length_b   1.000
_cell.length_c   1.000
_cell.angle_alpha   90.00
_cell.angle_beta   90.00
_cell.angle_gamma   90.00
#
_symmetry.space_group_name_H-M   'P 1'
#
loop_
_entity.id
_entity.type
_entity.pdbx_description
1 polymer ?
#
loop_
_entity_poly.entity_id
_entity_poly.type
_entity_poly.pdbx_seq_one_letter_code
_entity_poly.pdbx_strand_id
1 'polypeptide(L)' 'MDEDYKELINAQCQVLTEIGHGNFGRVFLVNAAGLQQVGAKVIDHFNNREWEAAGILH' A
#
# COMPACT_ATOMS: atom_id res chain seq x y z
N MET A 1 2.87 9.86 14.39
CA MET A 1 3.13 9.43 13.00
C MET A 1 2.25 8.23 12.77
N ASP A 2 1.36 8.31 11.80
CA ASP A 2 0.35 7.29 11.49
C ASP A 2 1.03 5.94 11.22
N GLU A 3 0.44 4.84 11.68
CA GLU A 3 1.05 3.49 11.68
C GLU A 3 1.32 3.02 10.24
N ASP A 4 0.43 3.38 9.32
CA ASP A 4 0.57 3.15 7.87
C ASP A 4 1.86 3.76 7.29
N TYR A 5 2.26 4.95 7.75
CA TYR A 5 3.47 5.61 7.25
C TYR A 5 4.73 4.88 7.73
N LYS A 6 4.70 4.26 8.91
CA LYS A 6 5.83 3.46 9.40
C LYS A 6 6.02 2.22 8.56
N GLU A 7 4.93 1.53 8.22
CA GLU A 7 4.97 0.36 7.34
C GLU A 7 5.55 0.70 5.97
N LEU A 8 5.15 1.83 5.38
CA LEU A 8 5.70 2.30 4.11
C LEU A 8 7.19 2.64 4.20
N ILE A 9 7.62 3.30 5.27
CA ILE A 9 9.05 3.60 5.50
C ILE A 9 9.86 2.30 5.65
N ASN A 10 9.34 1.33 6.41
CA ASN A 10 9.98 0.03 6.59
C ASN A 10 10.09 -0.75 5.27
N ALA A 11 9.11 -0.59 4.38
CA ALA A 11 9.12 -1.14 3.02
C ALA A 11 10.01 -0.34 2.04
N GLN A 12 10.78 0.64 2.52
CA GLN A 12 11.63 1.51 1.69
C GLN A 12 10.84 2.33 0.66
N CYS A 13 9.59 2.67 0.98
CA CYS A 13 8.73 3.54 0.18
C CYS A 13 8.79 4.98 0.71
N GLN A 14 9.12 5.92 -0.18
CA GLN A 14 8.96 7.34 0.11
C GLN A 14 7.53 7.77 -0.24
N VAL A 15 6.75 8.13 0.77
CA VAL A 15 5.37 8.60 0.58
C VAL A 15 5.36 9.99 -0.05
N LEU A 16 4.61 10.14 -1.15
CA LEU A 16 4.38 11.43 -1.81
C LEU A 16 3.06 12.03 -1.37
N THR A 17 1.98 11.24 -1.42
CA THR A 17 0.65 11.67 -0.97
C THR A 17 -0.28 10.47 -0.75
N GLU A 18 -1.29 10.61 0.11
CA GLU A 18 -2.40 9.67 0.20
C GLU A 18 -3.36 9.93 -0.98
N ILE A 19 -3.69 8.89 -1.75
CA ILE A 19 -4.54 8.99 -2.95
C ILE A 19 -5.90 8.31 -2.77
N GLY A 20 -6.11 7.60 -1.67
CA GLY A 20 -7.41 7.02 -1.36
C GLY A 20 -7.46 6.30 -0.02
N HIS A 21 -8.67 6.18 0.51
CA HIS A 21 -8.96 5.44 1.73
C HIS A 21 -10.27 4.66 1.51
N GLY A 22 -10.23 3.36 1.78
CA GLY A 22 -11.41 2.49 1.72
C GLY A 22 -11.56 1.66 2.98
N ASN A 23 -12.61 0.84 3.02
CA ASN A 23 -12.96 0.02 4.20
C ASN A 23 -11.84 -0.92 4.70
N PHE A 24 -10.84 -1.20 3.88
CA PHE A 24 -9.79 -2.19 4.18
C PHE A 24 -8.39 -1.55 4.21
N GLY A 25 -8.31 -0.23 4.31
CA GLY A 25 -7.05 0.48 4.45
C GLY A 25 -6.85 1.61 3.44
N ARG A 26 -5.62 2.11 3.39
CA ARG A 26 -5.27 3.34 2.68
C ARG A 26 -4.33 3.07 1.52
N VAL A 27 -4.43 3.92 0.51
CA VAL A 27 -3.63 3.87 -0.71
C VAL A 27 -2.81 5.15 -0.80
N PHE A 28 -1.51 4.97 -0.98
CA PHE A 28 -0.53 6.02 -1.05
C PHE A 28 0.16 5.98 -2.41
N LEU A 29 0.46 7.16 -2.93
CA LEU A 29 1.37 7.32 -4.04
C LEU A 29 2.79 7.41 -3.47
N VAL A 30 3.66 6.51 -3.90
CA VAL A 30 5.01 6.41 -3.33
C VAL A 30 6.07 6.28 -4.43
N ASN A 31 7.29 6.66 -4.08
CA ASN A 31 8.48 6.18 -4.79
C ASN A 31 8.99 4.94 -4.05
N ALA A 32 9.02 3.79 -4.73
CA ALA A 32 9.59 2.55 -4.19
C ALA A 32 10.96 2.29 -4.81
N ALA A 33 11.91 1.77 -4.04
CA ALA A 33 13.26 1.51 -4.52
C ALA A 33 13.25 0.59 -5.76
N GLY A 34 13.83 1.07 -6.87
CA GLY A 34 13.91 0.32 -8.12
C GLY A 34 12.63 0.28 -8.97
N LEU A 35 11.54 0.89 -8.50
CA LEU A 35 10.32 1.10 -9.27
C LEU A 35 10.15 2.58 -9.60
N GLN A 36 9.34 2.88 -10.62
CA GLN A 36 8.83 4.24 -10.81
C GLN A 36 7.82 4.58 -9.70
N GLN A 37 7.16 5.72 -9.83
CA GLN A 37 6.07 6.12 -8.96
C GLN A 37 4.93 5.08 -9.04
N VAL A 38 4.59 4.46 -7.90
CA VAL A 38 3.62 3.37 -7.80
C VAL A 38 2.59 3.65 -6.71
N GLY A 39 1.44 2.97 -6.79
CA GLY A 39 0.48 2.92 -5.70
C GLY A 39 0.88 1.85 -4.69
N ALA A 40 0.97 2.21 -3.41
CA ALA A 40 1.16 1.30 -2.29
C ALA A 40 -0.09 1.30 -1.42
N LYS A 41 -0.66 0.12 -1.15
CA LYS A 41 -1.83 -0.03 -0.29
C LYS A 41 -1.42 -0.67 1.03
N VAL A 42 -1.73 0.00 2.14
CA VAL A 42 -1.55 -0.55 3.50
C VAL A 42 -2.89 -1.14 3.93
N ILE A 43 -2.86 -2.39 4.40
CA ILE A 43 -4.05 -3.19 4.75
C ILE A 43 -3.84 -3.76 6.15
N ASP A 44 -4.78 -3.49 7.05
CA ASP A 44 -4.71 -3.94 8.45
C ASP A 44 -5.15 -5.41 8.62
N HIS A 45 -5.97 -5.93 7.69
CA HIS A 45 -6.53 -7.29 7.74
C HIS A 45 -6.50 -7.97 6.36
N PHE A 46 -5.34 -8.51 6.00
CA PHE A 46 -5.13 -9.13 4.69
C PHE A 46 -5.57 -10.61 4.69
N ASN A 47 -6.42 -11.01 3.73
CA ASN A 47 -6.91 -12.37 3.52
C ASN A 47 -6.87 -12.78 2.03
N ASN A 48 -7.39 -13.97 1.71
CA ASN A 48 -7.32 -14.51 0.34
C ASN A 48 -8.15 -13.70 -0.67
N ARG A 49 -9.21 -13.01 -0.24
CA ARG A 49 -10.03 -12.17 -1.13
C ARG A 49 -9.26 -10.96 -1.65
N GLU A 50 -8.32 -10.43 -0.88
CA GLU A 50 -7.48 -9.31 -1.34
C GLU A 50 -6.51 -9.77 -2.42
N TRP A 51 -5.99 -10.99 -2.34
CA TRP A 51 -5.19 -11.58 -3.42
C TRP A 51 -6.00 -11.84 -4.70
N GLU A 52 -7.23 -12.33 -4.57
CA GLU A 52 -8.15 -12.51 -5.70
C GLU A 52 -8.48 -11.15 -6.35
N ALA A 53 -8.79 -10.13 -5.54
CA ALA A 53 -9.06 -8.78 -6.02
C ALA A 53 -7.86 -8.12 -6.71
N ALA A 54 -6.64 -8.47 -6.28
CA ALA A 54 -5.39 -8.03 -6.92
C ALA A 54 -5.05 -8.81 -8.20
N GLY A 55 -5.78 -9.90 -8.51
CA GLY A 55 -5.52 -10.76 -9.67
C GLY A 55 -4.23 -11.58 -9.57
N ILE A 56 -3.74 -11.84 -8.35
CA ILE A 56 -2.46 -12.53 -8.11
C ILE A 56 -2.68 -14.02 -7.79
N LEU A 57 -3.74 -14.37 -7.07
CA LEU A 57 -4.15 -15.77 -6.88
C LEU A 57 -5.19 -16.13 -7.95
N HIS A 58 -4.77 -16.96 -8.91
CA HIS A 58 -5.63 -17.70 -9.82
C HIS A 58 -5.51 -19.19 -9.53
#